data_AF-A0A951EH47-F1
#
_entry.id   AF-A0A951EH47-F1
#
_cell.length_a   1.000
_cell.length_b   1.000
_cell.length_c   1.000
_cell.angle_alpha   90.00
_cell.angle_beta   90.00
_cell.angle_gamma   90.00
#
_symmetry.space_group_name_H-M   'P 1'
#
loop_
_entity.id
_entity.type
_entity.pdbx_description
1 polymer ?
#
loop_
_entity_poly.entity_id
_entity_poly.type
_entity_poly.pdbx_seq_one_letter_code
_entity_poly.pdbx_strand_id
1 'polypeptide(L)'
;MLTDAELESLPLPPFPTDVAPQIVFPALLGTAEYQEFRRRFQDYPKTSLTQLNFRALLYMMLRGLKPRFAVEIGTLFAGTAEIFARALSANGSGAFLTIDPFGAERAPGIIAGWPEGWRKVTEFRPVNSMEMFMALEQARELAAAGGAPARPDFVFIDGNHEHEFALFDLLSAARCLQPGGVIILDNYYDYGVLHAARKFEAENPTWATVQFSPHPSFGTFFDAQQLDALYRIYVAPPFFSVAPFPVSFHSRTNEADGVSGFNLLLARPSPRGRLSYKVYLRTIPFEHHLGKGTPEEMGVSGHVEVAAGQTVIAAVLPLPLSTQTSRHETHRRIEIDLLFEGDGILQLQNEPEPRLFSRAPSKEVAS
;
A
#
# COMPACT_ATOMS: atom_id res chain seq x y z
N MET A 1 -13.43 -31.82 -10.99
CA MET A 1 -12.73 -30.58 -10.58
C MET A 1 -12.70 -29.68 -11.79
N LEU A 2 -12.95 -28.39 -11.62
CA LEU A 2 -12.65 -27.40 -12.65
C LEU A 2 -11.18 -27.51 -13.01
N THR A 3 -10.87 -27.57 -14.30
CA THR A 3 -9.49 -27.45 -14.75
C THR A 3 -9.04 -26.00 -14.66
N ASP A 4 -7.74 -25.78 -14.52
CA ASP A 4 -7.18 -24.44 -14.43
C ASP A 4 -7.49 -23.60 -15.67
N ALA A 5 -7.30 -24.21 -16.84
CA ALA A 5 -7.58 -23.62 -18.14
C ALA A 5 -9.03 -23.13 -18.32
N GLU A 6 -10.02 -23.84 -17.78
CA GLU A 6 -11.43 -23.45 -17.94
C GLU A 6 -11.73 -22.10 -17.27
N LEU A 7 -11.34 -21.92 -16.01
CA LEU A 7 -11.57 -20.69 -15.24
C LEU A 7 -10.73 -19.51 -15.76
N GLU A 8 -9.56 -19.79 -16.32
CA GLU A 8 -8.69 -18.77 -16.93
C GLU A 8 -9.25 -18.25 -18.25
N SER A 9 -9.88 -19.15 -19.02
CA SER A 9 -10.48 -18.86 -20.34
C SER A 9 -11.84 -18.16 -20.28
N LEU A 10 -12.48 -18.09 -19.10
CA LEU A 10 -13.77 -17.41 -18.96
C LEU A 10 -13.61 -15.91 -19.29
N PRO A 11 -14.56 -15.34 -20.06
CA PRO A 11 -14.53 -13.92 -20.35
C PRO A 11 -14.70 -13.10 -19.07
N LEU A 12 -13.98 -12.00 -18.99
CA LEU A 12 -14.20 -10.98 -17.97
C LEU A 12 -15.14 -9.91 -18.55
N PRO A 13 -16.03 -9.33 -17.73
CA PRO A 13 -16.73 -8.13 -18.14
C PRO A 13 -15.72 -7.00 -18.35
N PRO A 14 -16.05 -5.98 -19.16
CA PRO A 14 -15.17 -4.83 -19.37
C PRO A 14 -14.77 -4.20 -18.02
N PHE A 15 -13.47 -3.99 -17.85
CA PHE A 15 -12.89 -3.27 -16.74
C PHE A 15 -12.37 -1.91 -17.26
N PRO A 16 -13.24 -0.91 -17.38
CA PRO A 16 -12.84 0.40 -17.90
C PRO A 16 -11.78 1.03 -17.00
N THR A 17 -10.63 1.36 -17.58
CA THR A 17 -9.48 1.95 -16.86
C THR A 17 -9.71 3.40 -16.47
N ASP A 18 -10.70 4.05 -17.07
CA ASP A 18 -11.11 5.44 -16.85
C ASP A 18 -12.26 5.58 -15.84
N VAL A 19 -12.85 4.47 -15.39
CA VAL A 19 -13.91 4.47 -14.38
C VAL A 19 -13.32 4.04 -13.04
N ALA A 20 -13.67 4.79 -12.00
CA ALA A 20 -13.16 4.55 -10.67
C ALA A 20 -13.61 3.18 -10.13
N PRO A 21 -12.73 2.38 -9.48
CA PRO A 21 -13.05 1.01 -9.05
C PRO A 21 -14.31 0.88 -8.19
N GLN A 22 -14.61 1.89 -7.36
CA GLN A 22 -15.82 1.92 -6.52
C GLN A 22 -17.14 1.98 -7.31
N ILE A 23 -17.10 2.36 -8.59
CA ILE A 23 -18.24 2.31 -9.50
C ILE A 23 -18.28 0.96 -10.22
N VAL A 24 -17.11 0.44 -10.61
CA VAL A 24 -17.00 -0.82 -11.37
C VAL A 24 -17.41 -2.03 -10.54
N PHE A 25 -16.89 -2.17 -9.31
CA PHE A 25 -17.09 -3.40 -8.54
C PHE A 25 -18.55 -3.74 -8.24
N PRO A 26 -19.42 -2.79 -7.82
CA PRO A 26 -20.83 -3.10 -7.60
C PRO A 26 -21.54 -3.55 -8.89
N ALA A 27 -21.19 -2.95 -10.02
CA ALA A 27 -21.77 -3.31 -11.32
C ALA A 27 -21.43 -4.75 -11.74
N LEU A 28 -20.29 -5.30 -11.30
CA LEU A 28 -19.91 -6.68 -11.62
C LEU A 28 -20.95 -7.69 -11.15
N LEU A 29 -21.60 -7.47 -10.00
CA LEU A 29 -22.55 -8.41 -9.42
C LEU A 29 -23.76 -8.71 -10.32
N GLY A 30 -24.12 -7.76 -11.18
CA GLY A 30 -25.21 -7.88 -12.15
C GLY A 30 -24.82 -8.54 -13.48
N THR A 31 -23.55 -8.84 -13.70
CA THR A 31 -23.05 -9.39 -14.97
C THR A 31 -23.27 -10.90 -15.08
N ALA A 32 -23.42 -11.40 -16.31
CA ALA A 32 -23.55 -12.83 -16.56
C ALA A 32 -22.25 -13.58 -16.23
N GLU A 33 -21.10 -12.93 -16.48
CA GLU A 33 -19.77 -13.41 -16.16
C GLU A 33 -19.61 -13.64 -14.66
N TYR A 34 -20.05 -12.70 -13.81
CA TYR A 34 -20.01 -12.87 -12.35
C TYR A 34 -20.84 -14.07 -11.90
N GLN A 35 -22.04 -14.26 -12.44
CA GLN A 35 -22.87 -15.42 -12.08
C GLN A 35 -22.20 -16.74 -12.49
N GLU A 36 -21.51 -16.77 -13.64
CA GLU A 36 -20.74 -17.94 -14.06
C GLU A 36 -19.53 -18.19 -13.15
N PHE A 37 -18.74 -17.17 -12.82
CA PHE A 37 -17.64 -17.31 -11.85
C PHE A 37 -18.15 -17.78 -10.48
N ARG A 38 -19.23 -17.18 -9.98
CA ARG A 38 -19.89 -17.60 -8.73
C ARG A 38 -20.27 -19.08 -8.79
N ARG A 39 -20.86 -19.55 -9.88
CA ARG A 39 -21.16 -20.98 -10.06
C ARG A 39 -19.89 -21.85 -10.03
N ARG A 40 -18.78 -21.40 -10.63
CA ARG A 40 -17.50 -22.14 -10.63
C ARG A 40 -16.84 -22.19 -9.24
N PHE A 41 -16.97 -21.13 -8.44
CA PHE A 41 -16.38 -21.04 -7.10
C PHE A 41 -17.24 -21.70 -6.00
N GLN A 42 -18.41 -22.26 -6.33
CA GLN A 42 -19.37 -22.79 -5.34
C GLN A 42 -18.73 -23.70 -4.29
N ASP A 43 -17.88 -24.63 -4.72
CA ASP A 43 -17.22 -25.60 -3.86
C ASP A 43 -15.69 -25.47 -3.90
N TYR A 44 -15.18 -24.30 -4.33
CA TYR A 44 -13.77 -24.08 -4.59
C TYR A 44 -13.27 -22.69 -4.13
N PRO A 45 -12.03 -22.57 -3.64
CA PRO A 45 -11.21 -23.67 -3.13
C PRO A 45 -11.78 -24.18 -1.81
N LYS A 46 -11.64 -25.49 -1.56
CA LYS A 46 -12.22 -26.15 -0.37
C LYS A 46 -11.63 -25.64 0.94
N THR A 47 -10.44 -25.06 0.88
CA THR A 47 -9.69 -24.50 2.00
C THR A 47 -10.06 -23.05 2.30
N SER A 48 -10.86 -22.38 1.46
CA SER A 48 -11.28 -21.01 1.71
C SER A 48 -12.48 -20.97 2.66
N LEU A 49 -12.41 -20.08 3.65
CA LEU A 49 -13.52 -19.72 4.52
C LEU A 49 -14.28 -18.48 4.02
N THR A 50 -13.71 -17.75 3.06
CA THR A 50 -14.35 -16.61 2.36
C THR A 50 -15.68 -17.04 1.77
N GLN A 51 -16.68 -16.17 1.82
CA GLN A 51 -17.99 -16.50 1.27
C GLN A 51 -17.97 -16.62 -0.26
N LEU A 52 -18.82 -17.50 -0.79
CA LEU A 52 -18.90 -17.82 -2.22
C LEU A 52 -18.95 -16.58 -3.12
N ASN A 53 -19.88 -15.67 -2.83
CA ASN A 53 -20.08 -14.45 -3.62
C ASN A 53 -18.78 -13.64 -3.72
N PHE A 54 -18.05 -13.57 -2.61
CA PHE A 54 -16.84 -12.79 -2.55
C PHE A 54 -15.64 -13.46 -3.22
N ARG A 55 -15.56 -14.80 -3.22
CA ARG A 55 -14.50 -15.53 -3.96
C ARG A 55 -14.51 -15.17 -5.45
N ALA A 56 -15.69 -15.20 -6.06
CA ALA A 56 -15.87 -14.85 -7.47
C ALA A 56 -15.55 -13.38 -7.73
N LEU A 57 -16.07 -12.48 -6.88
CA LEU A 57 -15.80 -11.05 -6.98
C LEU A 57 -14.29 -10.75 -6.86
N LEU A 58 -13.62 -11.31 -5.87
CA LEU A 58 -12.20 -11.13 -5.61
C LEU A 58 -11.34 -11.60 -6.80
N TYR A 59 -11.64 -12.78 -7.35
CA TYR A 59 -10.98 -13.27 -8.56
C TYR A 59 -11.15 -12.28 -9.72
N MET A 60 -12.38 -11.81 -9.97
CA MET A 60 -12.66 -10.86 -11.06
C MET A 60 -11.98 -9.50 -10.83
N MET A 61 -11.93 -9.01 -9.59
CA MET A 61 -11.24 -7.78 -9.23
C MET A 61 -9.75 -7.87 -9.55
N LEU A 62 -9.07 -8.94 -9.13
CA LEU A 62 -7.64 -9.13 -9.41
C LEU A 62 -7.37 -9.30 -10.92
N ARG A 63 -8.24 -10.03 -11.63
CA ARG A 63 -8.13 -10.19 -13.10
C ARG A 63 -8.35 -8.87 -13.85
N GLY A 64 -9.31 -8.05 -13.39
CA GLY A 64 -9.67 -6.78 -14.00
C GLY A 64 -8.67 -5.66 -13.71
N LEU A 65 -8.26 -5.52 -12.45
CA LEU A 65 -7.31 -4.49 -12.01
C LEU A 65 -5.87 -4.79 -12.43
N LYS A 66 -5.53 -6.09 -12.59
CA LYS A 66 -4.18 -6.57 -12.88
C LYS A 66 -3.12 -5.95 -11.95
N PRO A 67 -3.28 -6.11 -10.62
CA PRO A 67 -2.36 -5.52 -9.66
C PRO A 67 -0.94 -6.04 -9.93
N ARG A 68 0.03 -5.13 -9.83
CA ARG A 68 1.45 -5.49 -9.96
C ARG A 68 1.94 -6.18 -8.70
N PHE A 69 1.38 -5.81 -7.54
CA PHE A 69 1.76 -6.37 -6.26
C PHE A 69 0.58 -6.41 -5.30
N ALA A 70 0.09 -7.62 -5.03
CA ALA A 70 -0.96 -7.89 -4.07
C ALA A 70 -0.38 -8.39 -2.74
N VAL A 71 -1.02 -8.01 -1.64
CA VAL A 71 -0.68 -8.46 -0.29
C VAL A 71 -1.91 -9.03 0.40
N GLU A 72 -1.75 -10.13 1.13
CA GLU A 72 -2.73 -10.70 2.06
C GLU A 72 -2.14 -10.78 3.47
N ILE A 73 -2.88 -10.27 4.44
CA ILE A 73 -2.58 -10.40 5.87
C ILE A 73 -3.57 -11.41 6.45
N GLY A 74 -3.09 -12.58 6.84
CA GLY A 74 -3.92 -13.68 7.32
C GLY A 74 -4.11 -14.80 6.28
N THR A 75 -3.09 -15.64 6.09
CA THR A 75 -3.15 -16.75 5.12
C THR A 75 -4.10 -17.88 5.56
N LEU A 76 -4.11 -18.22 6.86
CA LEU A 76 -4.80 -19.39 7.41
C LEU A 76 -4.56 -20.67 6.59
N PHE A 77 -5.59 -21.27 5.99
CA PHE A 77 -5.51 -22.48 5.16
C PHE A 77 -5.21 -22.19 3.67
N ALA A 78 -4.75 -20.97 3.37
CA ALA A 78 -4.36 -20.49 2.04
C ALA A 78 -5.46 -20.58 0.97
N GLY A 79 -6.74 -20.69 1.34
CA GLY A 79 -7.83 -20.75 0.37
C GLY A 79 -8.06 -19.42 -0.36
N THR A 80 -8.00 -18.30 0.36
CA THR A 80 -8.06 -16.96 -0.26
C THR A 80 -6.80 -16.69 -1.07
N ALA A 81 -5.63 -17.00 -0.50
CA ALA A 81 -4.34 -17.00 -1.18
C ALA A 81 -4.35 -17.75 -2.53
N GLU A 82 -5.00 -18.91 -2.61
CA GLU A 82 -5.13 -19.68 -3.86
C GLU A 82 -5.91 -18.92 -4.94
N ILE A 83 -6.96 -18.17 -4.56
CA ILE A 83 -7.72 -17.31 -5.48
C ILE A 83 -6.82 -16.20 -6.04
N PHE A 84 -6.00 -15.59 -5.19
CA PHE A 84 -5.05 -14.55 -5.59
C PHE A 84 -3.99 -15.08 -6.56
N ALA A 85 -3.30 -16.15 -6.17
CA ALA A 85 -2.24 -16.76 -6.95
C ALA A 85 -2.74 -17.18 -8.35
N ARG A 86 -3.95 -17.75 -8.40
CA ARG A 86 -4.59 -18.13 -9.65
C ARG A 86 -4.94 -16.92 -10.52
N ALA A 87 -5.55 -15.89 -9.95
CA ALA A 87 -5.91 -14.69 -10.71
C ALA A 87 -4.67 -13.99 -11.32
N LEU A 88 -3.60 -13.86 -10.55
CA LEU A 88 -2.36 -13.23 -10.99
C LEU A 88 -1.62 -14.09 -12.02
N SER A 89 -1.56 -15.41 -11.81
CA SER A 89 -1.03 -16.34 -12.81
C SER A 89 -1.79 -16.25 -14.13
N ALA A 90 -3.13 -16.17 -14.08
CA ALA A 90 -3.99 -16.02 -15.25
C ALA A 90 -3.84 -14.66 -15.95
N ASN A 91 -3.39 -13.62 -15.24
CA ASN A 91 -3.00 -12.35 -15.84
C ASN A 91 -1.63 -12.43 -16.56
N GLY A 92 -0.83 -13.46 -16.27
CA GLY A 92 0.54 -13.60 -16.76
C GLY A 92 1.53 -12.62 -16.11
N SER A 93 1.11 -11.91 -15.07
CA SER A 93 1.90 -10.87 -14.41
C SER A 93 1.41 -10.60 -12.99
N GLY A 94 2.30 -10.00 -12.19
CA GLY A 94 2.03 -9.59 -10.81
C GLY A 94 2.77 -10.46 -9.81
N ALA A 95 2.91 -9.94 -8.60
CA ALA A 95 3.45 -10.64 -7.45
C ALA A 95 2.42 -10.66 -6.32
N PHE A 96 2.47 -11.70 -5.51
CA PHE A 96 1.60 -11.90 -4.37
C PHE A 96 2.42 -12.25 -3.13
N LEU A 97 2.24 -11.49 -2.07
CA LEU A 97 2.80 -11.79 -0.76
C LEU A 97 1.65 -12.10 0.20
N THR A 98 1.69 -13.26 0.85
CA THR A 98 0.75 -13.62 1.93
C THR A 98 1.51 -13.91 3.21
N ILE A 99 0.98 -13.43 4.34
CA ILE A 99 1.61 -13.57 5.65
C ILE A 99 0.67 -14.20 6.68
N ASP A 100 1.24 -15.02 7.56
CA ASP A 100 0.55 -15.59 8.73
C ASP A 100 1.59 -15.99 9.78
N PRO A 101 1.68 -15.31 10.93
CA PRO A 101 2.68 -15.61 11.96
C PRO A 101 2.53 -17.01 12.56
N PHE A 102 1.37 -17.66 12.38
CA PHE A 102 1.08 -19.02 12.86
C PHE A 102 0.97 -20.03 11.70
N GLY A 103 1.28 -19.60 10.47
CA GLY A 103 1.12 -20.40 9.26
C GLY A 103 2.33 -21.26 8.89
N ALA A 104 3.47 -21.14 9.59
CA ALA A 104 4.75 -21.75 9.20
C ALA A 104 4.68 -23.26 8.95
N GLU A 105 3.94 -24.00 9.76
CA GLU A 105 3.80 -25.46 9.64
C GLU A 105 2.68 -25.87 8.67
N ARG A 106 1.78 -24.95 8.31
CA ARG A 106 0.54 -25.23 7.58
C ARG A 106 0.60 -24.75 6.12
N ALA A 107 0.82 -23.46 5.92
CA ALA A 107 0.69 -22.82 4.61
C ALA A 107 1.73 -23.30 3.58
N PRO A 108 3.02 -23.50 3.91
CA PRO A 108 4.01 -23.93 2.92
C PRO A 108 3.68 -25.26 2.25
N GLY A 109 3.15 -26.23 3.00
CA GLY A 109 2.76 -27.53 2.45
C GLY A 109 1.58 -27.43 1.48
N ILE A 110 0.59 -26.58 1.79
CA ILE A 110 -0.55 -26.31 0.91
C ILE A 110 -0.08 -25.62 -0.37
N ILE A 111 0.70 -24.55 -0.23
CA ILE A 111 1.22 -23.75 -1.35
C ILE A 111 2.14 -24.58 -2.25
N ALA A 112 2.98 -25.46 -1.68
CA ALA A 112 3.85 -26.35 -2.45
C ALA A 112 3.07 -27.32 -3.35
N GLY A 113 1.82 -27.64 -2.99
CA GLY A 113 0.91 -28.47 -3.78
C GLY A 113 0.26 -27.75 -4.96
N TRP A 114 0.39 -26.42 -5.07
CA TRP A 114 -0.22 -25.65 -6.16
C TRP A 114 0.55 -25.81 -7.50
N PRO A 115 -0.15 -25.59 -8.63
CA PRO A 115 0.48 -25.45 -9.94
C PRO A 115 1.69 -24.50 -9.93
N GLU A 116 2.71 -24.82 -10.73
CA GLU A 116 3.97 -24.08 -10.76
C GLU A 116 3.78 -22.58 -11.06
N GLY A 117 2.87 -22.22 -11.97
CA GLY A 117 2.57 -20.82 -12.30
C GLY A 117 2.08 -20.02 -11.09
N TRP A 118 1.25 -20.64 -10.23
CA TRP A 118 0.70 -20.00 -9.04
C TRP A 118 1.78 -19.81 -7.96
N ARG A 119 2.64 -20.82 -7.79
CA ARG A 119 3.79 -20.74 -6.87
C ARG A 119 4.79 -19.66 -7.31
N LYS A 120 5.03 -19.51 -8.61
CA LYS A 120 5.97 -18.50 -9.14
C LYS A 120 5.57 -17.05 -8.83
N VAL A 121 4.27 -16.78 -8.72
CA VAL A 121 3.77 -15.44 -8.38
C VAL A 121 3.55 -15.26 -6.87
N THR A 122 3.69 -16.31 -6.06
CA THR A 122 3.35 -16.28 -4.63
C THR A 122 4.56 -16.43 -3.73
N GLU A 123 4.68 -15.52 -2.77
CA GLU A 123 5.58 -15.61 -1.64
C GLU A 123 4.76 -15.74 -0.35
N PHE A 124 5.13 -16.69 0.51
CA PHE A 124 4.60 -16.81 1.87
C PHE A 124 5.68 -16.46 2.89
N ARG A 125 5.32 -15.68 3.93
CA ARG A 125 6.20 -15.41 5.06
C ARG A 125 5.49 -15.65 6.40
N PRO A 126 6.08 -16.43 7.33
CA PRO A 126 5.50 -16.67 8.64
C PRO A 126 5.79 -15.52 9.62
N VAL A 127 5.36 -14.30 9.26
CA VAL A 127 5.63 -13.06 10.01
C VAL A 127 4.32 -12.35 10.32
N ASN A 128 4.35 -11.43 11.30
CA ASN A 128 3.21 -10.55 11.55
C ASN A 128 3.22 -9.33 10.60
N SER A 129 2.13 -8.57 10.60
CA SER A 129 1.95 -7.42 9.71
C SER A 129 2.96 -6.30 9.97
N MET A 130 3.34 -6.04 11.22
CA MET A 130 4.37 -5.05 11.57
C MET A 130 5.70 -5.35 10.87
N GLU A 131 6.20 -6.58 11.02
CA GLU A 131 7.45 -7.02 10.38
C GLU A 131 7.35 -6.95 8.85
N MET A 132 6.21 -7.37 8.28
CA MET A 132 5.96 -7.24 6.85
C MET A 132 6.00 -5.77 6.38
N PHE A 133 5.31 -4.85 7.05
CA PHE A 133 5.30 -3.44 6.65
C PHE A 133 6.68 -2.79 6.78
N MET A 134 7.45 -3.14 7.81
CA MET A 134 8.85 -2.72 7.92
C MET A 134 9.69 -3.24 6.74
N ALA A 135 9.52 -4.50 6.36
CA ALA A 135 10.20 -5.09 5.21
C ALA A 135 9.77 -4.44 3.88
N LEU A 136 8.50 -4.07 3.73
CA LEU A 136 8.02 -3.33 2.55
C LEU A 136 8.60 -1.93 2.47
N GLU A 137 8.70 -1.22 3.60
CA GLU A 137 9.35 0.09 3.67
C GLU A 137 10.83 -0.02 3.28
N GLN A 138 11.55 -1.02 3.82
CA GLN A 138 12.94 -1.29 3.47
C GLN A 138 13.11 -1.68 1.99
N ALA A 139 12.26 -2.56 1.47
CA ALA A 139 12.29 -2.97 0.07
C ALA A 139 12.03 -1.78 -0.86
N ARG A 140 11.14 -0.86 -0.50
CA ARG A 140 10.90 0.39 -1.24
C ARG A 140 12.14 1.28 -1.26
N GLU A 141 12.86 1.36 -0.16
CA GLU A 141 14.12 2.11 -0.08
C GLU A 141 15.18 1.51 -1.01
N LEU A 142 15.30 0.17 -1.08
CA LEU A 142 16.18 -0.53 -2.02
C LEU A 142 15.71 -0.42 -3.48
N ALA A 143 14.39 -0.42 -3.71
CA ALA A 143 13.79 -0.37 -5.04
C ALA A 143 14.18 0.87 -5.83
N ALA A 144 14.15 2.00 -5.12
CA ALA A 144 14.49 3.29 -5.67
C ALA A 144 15.96 3.41 -6.10
N ALA A 145 16.82 2.47 -5.68
CA ALA A 145 18.22 2.34 -6.11
C ALA A 145 18.40 1.45 -7.36
N GLY A 146 17.32 0.91 -7.95
CA GLY A 146 17.37 0.33 -9.30
C GLY A 146 16.72 -1.04 -9.54
N GLY A 147 15.67 -1.46 -8.83
CA GLY A 147 14.92 -2.66 -9.29
C GLY A 147 14.00 -3.44 -8.35
N ALA A 148 13.72 -2.99 -7.13
CA ALA A 148 12.86 -3.72 -6.18
C ALA A 148 11.35 -3.37 -6.33
N PRO A 149 10.43 -4.15 -5.71
CA PRO A 149 9.02 -4.14 -6.07
C PRO A 149 8.32 -2.81 -5.75
N ALA A 150 7.32 -2.51 -6.57
CA ALA A 150 6.44 -1.37 -6.39
C ALA A 150 5.70 -1.43 -5.04
N ARG A 151 5.22 -0.28 -4.56
CA ARG A 151 4.20 -0.22 -3.50
C ARG A 151 3.06 -1.19 -3.83
N PRO A 152 2.48 -1.91 -2.83
CA PRO A 152 1.30 -2.72 -3.07
C PRO A 152 0.20 -1.90 -3.71
N ASP A 153 -0.57 -2.53 -4.59
CA ASP A 153 -1.72 -1.92 -5.24
C ASP A 153 -3.03 -2.63 -4.97
N PHE A 154 -2.95 -3.74 -4.24
CA PHE A 154 -4.07 -4.47 -3.71
C PHE A 154 -3.69 -5.07 -2.35
N VAL A 155 -4.45 -4.80 -1.29
CA VAL A 155 -4.22 -5.36 0.05
C VAL A 155 -5.51 -5.98 0.57
N PHE A 156 -5.44 -7.21 1.05
CA PHE A 156 -6.54 -7.91 1.72
C PHE A 156 -6.14 -8.19 3.17
N ILE A 157 -7.00 -7.78 4.10
CA ILE A 157 -6.77 -7.83 5.54
C ILE A 157 -7.80 -8.80 6.16
N ASP A 158 -7.30 -9.93 6.65
CA ASP A 158 -8.05 -11.02 7.31
C ASP A 158 -7.19 -11.57 8.48
N GLY A 159 -6.58 -10.63 9.22
CA GLY A 159 -5.71 -10.89 10.35
C GLY A 159 -6.46 -11.02 11.66
N ASN A 160 -5.94 -10.39 12.72
CA ASN A 160 -6.65 -10.33 13.99
C ASN A 160 -7.76 -9.26 13.93
N HIS A 161 -8.99 -9.63 14.28
CA HIS A 161 -10.17 -8.76 14.23
C HIS A 161 -10.34 -7.85 15.46
N GLU A 162 -9.45 -7.93 16.45
CA GLU A 162 -9.38 -6.94 17.52
C GLU A 162 -9.08 -5.54 16.96
N HIS A 163 -9.68 -4.52 17.59
CA HIS A 163 -9.71 -3.15 17.06
C HIS A 163 -8.31 -2.61 16.76
N GLU A 164 -7.38 -2.78 17.68
CA GLU A 164 -6.01 -2.26 17.61
C GLU A 164 -5.23 -2.87 16.45
N PHE A 165 -5.40 -4.17 16.23
CA PHE A 165 -4.73 -4.91 15.16
C PHE A 165 -5.31 -4.55 13.79
N ALA A 166 -6.64 -4.59 13.66
CA ALA A 166 -7.32 -4.22 12.42
C ALA A 166 -7.02 -2.75 12.03
N LEU A 167 -7.02 -1.83 12.99
CA LEU A 167 -6.69 -0.43 12.76
C LEU A 167 -5.23 -0.25 12.36
N PHE A 168 -4.31 -0.96 13.01
CA PHE A 168 -2.89 -0.93 12.66
C PHE A 168 -2.67 -1.43 11.23
N ASP A 169 -3.25 -2.56 10.86
CA ASP A 169 -3.13 -3.13 9.52
C ASP A 169 -3.70 -2.19 8.46
N LEU A 170 -4.88 -1.60 8.72
CA LEU A 170 -5.55 -0.68 7.81
C LEU A 170 -4.73 0.62 7.60
N LEU A 171 -4.25 1.25 8.68
CA LEU A 171 -3.44 2.46 8.59
C LEU A 171 -2.09 2.20 7.91
N SER A 172 -1.44 1.07 8.23
CA SER A 172 -0.16 0.70 7.65
C SER A 172 -0.28 0.33 6.17
N ALA A 173 -1.35 -0.39 5.81
CA ALA A 173 -1.70 -0.66 4.42
C ALA A 173 -1.93 0.64 3.65
N ALA A 174 -2.74 1.56 4.19
CA ALA A 174 -3.03 2.85 3.57
C ALA A 174 -1.78 3.70 3.31
N ARG A 175 -0.80 3.67 4.23
CA ARG A 175 0.49 4.35 4.07
C ARG A 175 1.38 3.69 3.00
N CYS A 176 1.34 2.37 2.88
CA CYS A 176 2.21 1.61 1.97
C CYS A 176 1.65 1.49 0.56
N LEU A 177 0.33 1.60 0.39
CA LEU A 177 -0.35 1.46 -0.89
C LEU A 177 0.12 2.51 -1.91
N GLN A 178 0.05 2.18 -3.19
CA GLN A 178 0.17 3.19 -4.26
C GLN A 178 -1.13 3.99 -4.40
N PRO A 179 -1.07 5.24 -4.91
CA PRO A 179 -2.27 5.98 -5.28
C PRO A 179 -3.20 5.19 -6.20
N GLY A 180 -4.50 5.22 -5.92
CA GLY A 180 -5.51 4.44 -6.63
C GLY A 180 -5.57 2.94 -6.29
N GLY A 181 -4.72 2.45 -5.39
CA GLY A 181 -4.77 1.06 -4.94
C GLY A 181 -6.03 0.71 -4.14
N VAL A 182 -6.24 -0.59 -3.89
CA VAL A 182 -7.42 -1.11 -3.19
C VAL A 182 -7.03 -1.77 -1.86
N ILE A 183 -7.83 -1.53 -0.82
CA ILE A 183 -7.76 -2.28 0.45
C ILE A 183 -9.11 -2.98 0.65
N ILE A 184 -9.09 -4.22 1.12
CA ILE A 184 -10.25 -4.99 1.52
C ILE A 184 -10.05 -5.46 2.96
N LEU A 185 -11.05 -5.25 3.81
CA LEU A 185 -11.13 -5.85 5.14
C LEU A 185 -12.15 -6.98 5.12
N ASP A 186 -11.76 -8.16 5.57
CA ASP A 186 -12.68 -9.25 5.86
C ASP A 186 -13.41 -9.03 7.20
N ASN A 187 -14.53 -9.72 7.37
CA ASN A 187 -15.34 -9.76 8.60
C ASN A 187 -15.67 -8.36 9.14
N TYR A 188 -16.07 -7.44 8.27
CA TYR A 188 -16.41 -6.05 8.64
C TYR A 188 -17.53 -5.93 9.70
N TYR A 189 -18.36 -6.96 9.86
CA TYR A 189 -19.37 -7.04 10.91
C TYR A 189 -18.80 -7.23 12.31
N ASP A 190 -17.55 -7.69 12.45
CA ASP A 190 -16.91 -7.82 13.75
C ASP A 190 -16.62 -6.45 14.34
N TYR A 191 -16.96 -6.27 15.62
CA TYR A 191 -16.94 -4.95 16.26
C TYR A 191 -15.56 -4.26 16.21
N GLY A 192 -14.46 -5.02 16.35
CA GLY A 192 -13.11 -4.45 16.29
C GLY A 192 -12.78 -3.91 14.89
N VAL A 193 -13.06 -4.70 13.86
CA VAL A 193 -12.90 -4.31 12.44
C VAL A 193 -13.79 -3.12 12.09
N LEU A 194 -15.07 -3.16 12.48
CA LEU A 194 -16.02 -2.07 12.28
C LEU A 194 -15.53 -0.76 12.90
N HIS A 195 -15.06 -0.81 14.16
CA HIS A 195 -14.58 0.38 14.85
C HIS A 195 -13.28 0.92 14.23
N ALA A 196 -12.39 0.03 13.78
CA ALA A 196 -11.17 0.40 13.06
C ALA A 196 -11.48 1.13 11.76
N ALA A 197 -12.37 0.56 10.94
CA ALA A 197 -12.84 1.12 9.68
C ALA A 197 -13.53 2.48 9.86
N ARG A 198 -14.42 2.64 10.86
CA ARG A 198 -15.07 3.94 11.14
C ARG A 198 -14.07 5.01 11.52
N LYS A 199 -13.08 4.67 12.35
CA LYS A 199 -12.01 5.60 12.72
C LYS A 199 -11.18 5.98 11.50
N PHE A 200 -10.80 5.01 10.67
CA PHE A 200 -10.09 5.24 9.43
C PHE A 200 -10.86 6.19 8.49
N GLU A 201 -12.15 5.95 8.27
CA GLU A 201 -13.01 6.79 7.42
C GLU A 201 -13.11 8.23 7.91
N ALA A 202 -13.26 8.42 9.23
CA ALA A 202 -13.30 9.75 9.83
C ALA A 202 -11.99 10.52 9.65
N GLU A 203 -10.85 9.82 9.71
CA GLU A 203 -9.51 10.41 9.60
C GLU A 203 -9.03 10.53 8.14
N ASN A 204 -9.64 9.80 7.21
CA ASN A 204 -9.20 9.69 5.82
C ASN A 204 -10.35 9.96 4.83
N PRO A 205 -11.00 11.14 4.86
CA PRO A 205 -12.21 11.42 4.08
C PRO A 205 -12.01 11.45 2.55
N THR A 206 -10.77 11.37 2.08
CA THR A 206 -10.45 11.31 0.64
C THR A 206 -10.47 9.89 0.08
N TRP A 207 -10.54 8.87 0.93
CA TRP A 207 -10.65 7.48 0.51
C TRP A 207 -12.09 7.18 0.11
N ALA A 208 -12.26 6.58 -1.06
CA ALA A 208 -13.57 6.17 -1.52
C ALA A 208 -13.92 4.79 -0.94
N THR A 209 -15.19 4.59 -0.61
CA THR A 209 -15.71 3.29 -0.17
C THR A 209 -16.54 2.68 -1.27
N VAL A 210 -16.47 1.37 -1.39
CA VAL A 210 -17.36 0.61 -2.28
C VAL A 210 -18.60 0.21 -1.50
N GLN A 211 -19.76 0.42 -2.09
CA GLN A 211 -21.06 0.05 -1.52
C GLN A 211 -21.78 -0.85 -2.52
N PHE A 212 -22.13 -2.06 -2.11
CA PHE A 212 -22.86 -3.03 -2.91
C PHE A 212 -24.38 -2.92 -2.73
N SER A 213 -24.82 -2.40 -1.58
CA SER A 213 -26.20 -2.21 -1.17
C SER A 213 -26.38 -0.78 -0.63
N PRO A 214 -27.54 -0.14 -0.89
CA PRO A 214 -27.84 1.18 -0.35
C PRO A 214 -28.19 1.19 1.16
N HIS A 215 -28.15 0.03 1.84
CA HIS A 215 -28.72 -0.10 3.19
C HIS A 215 -27.81 0.54 4.26
N PRO A 216 -28.24 1.60 4.95
CA PRO A 216 -27.37 2.43 5.80
C PRO A 216 -27.21 1.92 7.24
N SER A 217 -27.62 0.70 7.55
CA SER A 217 -27.67 0.22 8.94
C SER A 217 -27.44 -1.27 9.04
N PHE A 218 -26.60 -1.67 10.01
CA PHE A 218 -26.54 -3.02 10.55
C PHE A 218 -27.95 -3.41 11.00
N GLY A 219 -28.64 -4.17 10.16
CA GLY A 219 -29.94 -4.72 10.51
C GLY A 219 -29.80 -6.06 11.22
N THR A 220 -30.74 -6.94 10.94
CA THR A 220 -30.85 -8.30 11.47
C THR A 220 -29.61 -9.15 11.16
N PHE A 221 -29.50 -10.35 11.75
CA PHE A 221 -28.46 -11.34 11.39
C PHE A 221 -28.39 -11.62 9.87
N PHE A 222 -29.50 -11.47 9.13
CA PHE A 222 -29.50 -11.62 7.68
C PHE A 222 -28.82 -10.47 6.94
N ASP A 223 -28.81 -9.26 7.51
CA ASP A 223 -28.10 -8.12 6.95
C ASP A 223 -26.58 -8.28 7.08
N ALA A 224 -26.11 -9.04 8.08
CA ALA A 224 -24.72 -9.44 8.23
C ALA A 224 -24.21 -10.37 7.11
N GLN A 225 -25.12 -10.98 6.33
CA GLN A 225 -24.76 -11.82 5.18
C GLN A 225 -24.67 -11.04 3.86
N GLN A 226 -24.93 -9.73 3.87
CA GLN A 226 -24.70 -8.90 2.69
C GLN A 226 -23.21 -8.60 2.53
N LEU A 227 -22.77 -8.43 1.28
CA LEU A 227 -21.35 -8.16 0.97
C LEU A 227 -20.81 -6.94 1.72
N ASP A 228 -21.61 -5.89 1.90
CA ASP A 228 -21.22 -4.69 2.66
C ASP A 228 -21.08 -4.90 4.16
N ALA A 229 -21.68 -5.95 4.71
CA ALA A 229 -21.51 -6.30 6.12
C ALA A 229 -20.34 -7.27 6.32
N LEU A 230 -20.01 -8.07 5.31
CA LEU A 230 -18.91 -9.03 5.37
C LEU A 230 -17.57 -8.36 5.03
N TYR A 231 -17.57 -7.47 4.04
CA TYR A 231 -16.36 -6.87 3.51
C TYR A 231 -16.46 -5.36 3.48
N ARG A 232 -15.35 -4.69 3.81
CA ARG A 232 -15.20 -3.27 3.56
C ARG A 232 -14.09 -3.03 2.55
N ILE A 233 -14.45 -2.43 1.42
CA ILE A 233 -13.49 -2.14 0.34
C ILE A 233 -13.25 -0.63 0.29
N TYR A 234 -11.97 -0.26 0.33
CA TYR A 234 -11.50 1.10 0.18
C TYR A 234 -10.69 1.25 -1.12
N VAL A 235 -10.85 2.39 -1.78
CA VAL A 235 -10.05 2.80 -2.94
C VAL A 235 -9.28 4.05 -2.55
N ALA A 236 -7.94 3.97 -2.64
CA ALA A 236 -7.06 5.09 -2.35
C ALA A 236 -7.29 6.25 -3.33
N PRO A 237 -7.12 7.51 -2.89
CA PRO A 237 -7.09 8.63 -3.82
C PRO A 237 -5.97 8.44 -4.87
N PRO A 238 -6.12 8.99 -6.09
CA PRO A 238 -5.09 8.90 -7.14
C PRO A 238 -3.93 9.89 -6.92
N PHE A 239 -3.71 10.33 -5.68
CA PHE A 239 -2.69 11.29 -5.26
C PHE A 239 -2.32 11.05 -3.78
N PHE A 240 -1.19 11.62 -3.34
CA PHE A 240 -0.87 11.74 -1.93
C PHE A 240 -1.45 13.04 -1.36
N SER A 241 -2.15 12.96 -0.24
CA SER A 241 -2.75 14.13 0.42
C SER A 241 -1.79 14.74 1.43
N VAL A 242 -1.58 16.06 1.35
CA VAL A 242 -1.00 16.86 2.44
C VAL A 242 -2.08 17.81 2.94
N ALA A 243 -2.44 17.63 4.21
CA ALA A 243 -3.54 18.32 4.89
C ALA A 243 -2.99 19.15 6.07
N PRO A 244 -3.83 19.74 6.92
CA PRO A 244 -3.41 20.46 8.14
C PRO A 244 -2.84 19.54 9.25
N PHE A 245 -2.46 18.32 8.90
CA PHE A 245 -1.82 17.34 9.78
C PHE A 245 -0.48 16.95 9.17
N PRO A 246 0.59 16.81 9.98
CA PRO A 246 1.89 16.43 9.46
C PRO A 246 1.85 15.07 8.76
N VAL A 247 2.40 15.00 7.56
CA VAL A 247 2.62 13.76 6.82
C VAL A 247 4.11 13.61 6.53
N SER A 248 4.68 12.48 6.97
CA SER A 248 6.10 12.19 6.78
C SER A 248 6.33 11.37 5.52
N PHE A 249 7.20 11.89 4.65
CA PHE A 249 7.70 11.20 3.48
C PHE A 249 9.16 10.81 3.73
N HIS A 250 9.43 9.51 3.64
CA HIS A 250 10.78 9.00 3.86
C HIS A 250 11.49 8.88 2.53
N SER A 251 12.57 9.63 2.38
CA SER A 251 13.51 9.47 1.30
C SER A 251 14.50 8.35 1.65
N ARG A 252 14.48 7.34 0.78
CA ARG A 252 15.59 6.52 0.24
C ARG A 252 16.91 6.52 1.01
N THR A 253 17.52 5.34 1.11
CA THR A 253 18.97 5.28 1.32
C THR A 253 19.64 6.07 0.20
N ASN A 254 20.39 7.11 0.57
CA ASN A 254 20.87 8.09 -0.37
C ASN A 254 22.41 8.13 -0.39
N GLU A 255 22.99 8.08 -1.58
CA GLU A 255 24.44 8.21 -1.75
C GLU A 255 24.93 9.65 -1.68
N ALA A 256 24.03 10.64 -1.73
CA ALA A 256 24.38 12.05 -1.67
C ALA A 256 24.87 12.48 -0.29
N ASP A 257 25.72 13.51 -0.24
CA ASP A 257 26.29 14.06 0.99
C ASP A 257 25.36 15.04 1.70
N GLY A 258 24.33 15.52 1.01
CA GLY A 258 23.40 16.48 1.56
C GLY A 258 22.14 16.71 0.74
N VAL A 259 21.29 17.55 1.31
CA VAL A 259 20.02 18.00 0.74
C VAL A 259 19.90 19.51 0.87
N SER A 260 19.53 20.18 -0.22
CA SER A 260 19.42 21.65 -0.30
C SER A 260 17.98 22.13 -0.47
N GLY A 261 17.03 21.22 -0.64
CA GLY A 261 15.63 21.51 -0.90
C GLY A 261 14.84 20.28 -1.33
N PHE A 262 13.64 20.48 -1.85
CA PHE A 262 12.83 19.44 -2.49
C PHE A 262 11.85 20.05 -3.50
N ASN A 263 11.37 19.21 -4.40
CA ASN A 263 10.31 19.53 -5.35
C ASN A 263 9.05 18.73 -5.02
N LEU A 264 7.89 19.36 -5.20
CA LEU A 264 6.60 18.71 -5.19
C LEU A 264 5.97 18.85 -6.57
N LEU A 265 5.63 17.72 -7.20
CA LEU A 265 4.77 17.69 -8.37
C LEU A 265 3.34 17.47 -7.94
N LEU A 266 2.42 18.33 -8.35
CA LEU A 266 1.04 18.30 -7.89
C LEU A 266 0.13 17.58 -8.90
N ALA A 267 -0.75 16.73 -8.39
CA ALA A 267 -1.72 15.98 -9.20
C ALA A 267 -2.80 16.91 -9.80
N ARG A 268 -3.00 18.08 -9.18
CA ARG A 268 -3.90 19.15 -9.62
C ARG A 268 -3.29 20.50 -9.24
N PRO A 269 -3.70 21.61 -9.89
CA PRO A 269 -3.25 22.93 -9.49
C PRO A 269 -3.52 23.20 -8.00
N SER A 270 -2.54 23.76 -7.29
CA SER A 270 -2.59 23.96 -5.84
C SER A 270 -3.74 24.88 -5.41
N PRO A 271 -4.36 24.64 -4.25
CA PRO A 271 -5.07 25.70 -3.55
C PRO A 271 -4.07 26.76 -3.05
N ARG A 272 -4.58 27.95 -2.70
CA ARG A 272 -3.78 28.94 -1.98
C ARG A 272 -3.58 28.47 -0.54
N GLY A 273 -2.38 28.68 0.01
CA GLY A 273 -2.10 28.40 1.42
C GLY A 273 -0.62 28.49 1.75
N ARG A 274 -0.25 27.91 2.89
CA ARG A 274 1.12 27.82 3.37
C ARG A 274 1.50 26.36 3.52
N LEU A 275 2.60 25.98 2.88
CA LEU A 275 3.24 24.68 3.06
C LEU A 275 4.35 24.83 4.12
N SER A 276 4.11 24.28 5.30
CA SER A 276 5.14 24.15 6.34
C SER A 276 5.88 22.83 6.15
N TYR A 277 7.19 22.81 6.39
CA TYR A 277 8.01 21.62 6.24
C TYR A 277 9.04 21.45 7.35
N LYS A 278 9.43 20.20 7.60
CA LYS A 278 10.63 19.82 8.34
C LYS A 278 11.41 18.80 7.52
N VAL A 279 12.70 19.02 7.33
CA VAL A 279 13.59 18.11 6.63
C VAL A 279 14.66 17.62 7.58
N TYR A 280 14.86 16.31 7.64
CA TYR A 280 15.94 15.69 8.39
C TYR A 280 16.92 15.00 7.44
N LEU A 281 18.21 15.05 7.79
CA LEU A 281 19.25 14.19 7.25
C LEU A 281 19.82 13.38 8.43
N ARG A 282 19.60 12.06 8.40
CA ARG A 282 20.11 11.13 9.39
C ARG A 282 21.18 10.25 8.79
N THR A 283 22.30 10.14 9.48
CA THR A 283 23.44 9.31 9.06
C THR A 283 23.77 8.35 10.19
N ILE A 284 23.60 7.06 9.94
CA ILE A 284 23.75 6.01 10.94
C ILE A 284 24.88 5.08 10.50
N PRO A 285 26.00 4.98 11.24
CA PRO A 285 27.07 4.03 10.92
C PRO A 285 26.58 2.58 10.87
N PHE A 286 27.04 1.79 9.89
CA PHE A 286 26.69 0.36 9.77
C PHE A 286 27.08 -0.41 11.04
N GLU A 287 28.23 -0.07 11.63
CA GLU A 287 28.76 -0.69 12.84
C GLU A 287 28.29 0.00 14.13
N HIS A 288 27.28 0.87 14.09
CA HIS A 288 26.78 1.57 15.29
C HIS A 288 26.30 0.59 16.37
N HIS A 289 25.70 -0.54 15.95
CA HIS A 289 25.29 -1.62 16.86
C HIS A 289 26.46 -2.30 17.59
N LEU A 290 27.70 -2.13 17.11
CA LEU A 290 28.94 -2.57 17.75
C LEU A 290 29.59 -1.47 18.61
N GLY A 291 28.90 -0.36 18.83
CA GLY A 291 29.42 0.81 19.55
C GLY A 291 30.43 1.63 18.75
N LYS A 292 30.48 1.48 17.42
CA LYS A 292 31.41 2.22 16.54
C LYS A 292 30.70 3.31 15.75
N GLY A 293 31.31 4.50 15.74
CA GLY A 293 30.75 5.68 15.10
C GLY A 293 29.55 6.27 15.87
N THR A 294 29.29 7.55 15.62
CA THR A 294 28.18 8.29 16.24
C THR A 294 27.12 8.60 15.19
N PRO A 295 25.84 8.29 15.42
CA PRO A 295 24.77 8.74 14.53
C PRO A 295 24.74 10.26 14.46
N GLU A 296 24.62 10.81 13.25
CA GLU A 296 24.40 12.24 13.03
C GLU A 296 22.94 12.47 12.64
N GLU A 297 22.27 13.40 13.32
CA GLU A 297 20.96 13.90 12.93
C GLU A 297 21.04 15.42 12.75
N MET A 298 20.66 15.89 11.56
CA MET A 298 20.50 17.30 11.27
C MET A 298 19.07 17.54 10.83
N GLY A 299 18.50 18.68 11.23
CA GLY A 299 17.14 19.04 10.90
C GLY A 299 17.03 20.52 10.56
N VAL A 300 16.17 20.85 9.61
CA VAL A 300 15.78 22.23 9.29
C VAL A 300 14.28 22.30 9.08
N SER A 301 13.68 23.39 9.54
CA SER A 301 12.26 23.68 9.32
C SER A 301 12.11 24.96 8.51
N GLY A 302 11.02 25.07 7.77
CA GLY A 302 10.69 26.27 7.02
C GLY A 302 9.26 26.25 6.51
N HIS A 303 8.93 27.22 5.67
CA HIS A 303 7.65 27.28 4.98
C HIS A 303 7.81 27.89 3.58
N VAL A 304 6.85 27.61 2.72
CA VAL A 304 6.68 28.23 1.41
C VAL A 304 5.24 28.70 1.29
N GLU A 305 5.04 29.96 0.89
CA GLU A 305 3.72 30.45 0.50
C GLU A 305 3.36 29.86 -0.87
N VAL A 306 2.21 29.19 -0.92
CA VAL A 306 1.70 28.49 -2.11
C VAL A 306 0.61 29.35 -2.72
N ALA A 307 0.90 29.89 -3.90
CA ALA A 307 -0.10 30.58 -4.69
C ALA A 307 -1.11 29.58 -5.26
N ALA A 308 -2.35 30.00 -5.48
CA ALA A 308 -3.32 29.17 -6.17
C ALA A 308 -2.87 28.91 -7.62
N GLY A 309 -3.11 27.70 -8.11
CA GLY A 309 -2.87 27.35 -9.51
C GLY A 309 -1.46 26.83 -9.82
N GLN A 310 -0.56 26.72 -8.85
CA GLN A 310 0.77 26.14 -9.09
C GLN A 310 0.63 24.64 -9.37
N THR A 311 1.47 24.09 -10.26
CA THR A 311 1.54 22.65 -10.54
C THR A 311 2.83 22.02 -10.00
N VAL A 312 3.80 22.86 -9.66
CA VAL A 312 5.07 22.48 -9.06
C VAL A 312 5.37 23.45 -7.91
N ILE A 313 5.77 22.92 -6.76
CA ILE A 313 6.26 23.70 -5.63
C ILE A 313 7.72 23.33 -5.38
N ALA A 314 8.55 24.35 -5.24
CA ALA A 314 9.98 24.22 -4.96
C ALA A 314 10.26 24.80 -3.58
N ALA A 315 10.76 23.98 -2.65
CA ALA A 315 11.26 24.43 -1.37
C ALA A 315 12.79 24.43 -1.39
N VAL A 316 13.40 25.57 -1.05
CA VAL A 316 14.84 25.69 -0.82
C VAL A 316 15.06 25.77 0.68
N LEU A 317 15.95 24.94 1.21
CA LEU A 317 16.29 24.98 2.62
C LEU A 317 17.09 26.25 2.92
N PRO A 318 16.80 26.97 4.02
CA PRO A 318 17.56 28.16 4.39
C PRO A 318 19.04 27.84 4.65
N LEU A 319 19.31 26.62 5.14
CA LEU A 319 20.63 26.04 5.25
C LEU A 319 20.60 24.62 4.69
N PRO A 320 21.41 24.30 3.67
CA PRO A 320 21.55 22.93 3.20
C PRO A 320 22.05 22.02 4.32
N LEU A 321 21.45 20.84 4.47
CA LEU A 321 21.92 19.82 5.40
C LEU A 321 23.01 19.02 4.72
N SER A 322 24.15 18.79 5.38
CA SER A 322 25.21 17.94 4.84
C SER A 322 25.99 17.22 5.91
N THR A 323 26.31 15.96 5.67
CA THR A 323 27.13 15.14 6.57
C THR A 323 28.59 15.14 6.12
N GLN A 324 29.52 15.00 7.07
CA GLN A 324 30.94 14.74 6.81
C GLN A 324 31.25 13.24 6.82
N THR A 325 30.33 12.41 7.32
CA THR A 325 30.58 10.99 7.57
C THR A 325 30.63 10.22 6.24
N SER A 326 31.57 9.29 6.10
CA SER A 326 31.75 8.50 4.87
C SER A 326 30.48 7.78 4.44
N ARG A 327 30.15 7.86 3.14
CA ARG A 327 29.02 7.14 2.53
C ARG A 327 29.21 5.62 2.52
N HIS A 328 30.45 5.15 2.58
CA HIS A 328 30.76 3.72 2.49
C HIS A 328 30.56 2.97 3.81
N GLU A 329 30.31 3.69 4.89
CA GLU A 329 30.23 3.15 6.26
C GLU A 329 28.90 3.50 6.94
N THR A 330 27.96 4.11 6.21
CA THR A 330 26.74 4.68 6.80
C THR A 330 25.48 4.41 6.00
N HIS A 331 24.37 4.20 6.71
CA HIS A 331 23.03 4.40 6.18
C HIS A 331 22.68 5.89 6.27
N ARG A 332 22.40 6.52 5.12
CA ARG A 332 21.95 7.91 5.05
C ARG A 332 20.48 7.95 4.65
N ARG A 333 19.66 8.62 5.44
CA ARG A 333 18.21 8.77 5.24
C ARG A 333 17.84 10.25 5.23
N ILE A 334 16.96 10.64 4.30
CA ILE A 334 16.33 11.95 4.33
C ILE A 334 14.86 11.75 4.69
N GLU A 335 14.31 12.61 5.53
CA GLU A 335 12.89 12.60 5.87
C GLU A 335 12.33 13.99 5.62
N ILE A 336 11.17 14.07 4.98
CA ILE A 336 10.49 15.31 4.64
C ILE A 336 9.08 15.23 5.23
N ASP A 337 8.87 15.96 6.32
CA ASP A 337 7.55 16.15 6.91
C ASP A 337 6.90 17.37 6.28
N LEU A 338 5.66 17.21 5.83
CA LEU A 338 4.87 18.28 5.22
C LEU A 338 3.58 18.49 5.99
N LEU A 339 3.18 19.76 6.10
CA LEU A 339 1.89 20.18 6.61
C LEU A 339 1.39 21.34 5.76
N PHE A 340 0.14 21.30 5.32
CA PHE A 340 -0.44 22.33 4.46
C PHE A 340 -1.66 22.98 5.12
N GLU A 341 -1.61 24.30 5.24
CA GLU A 341 -2.68 25.13 5.80
C GLU A 341 -3.19 26.06 4.70
N GLY A 342 -4.43 25.89 4.23
CA GLY A 342 -4.95 26.70 3.13
C GLY A 342 -6.41 26.44 2.80
N ASP A 343 -6.82 26.90 1.62
CA ASP A 343 -8.20 26.84 1.12
C ASP A 343 -8.61 25.41 0.67
N GLY A 344 -7.85 24.38 1.04
CA GLY A 344 -8.07 22.98 0.65
C GLY A 344 -6.91 22.06 1.08
N ILE A 345 -6.81 20.88 0.45
CA ILE A 345 -5.67 19.96 0.60
C ILE A 345 -4.72 20.10 -0.57
N LEU A 346 -3.43 19.89 -0.32
CA LEU A 346 -2.44 19.80 -1.39
C LEU A 346 -2.36 18.35 -1.88
N GLN A 347 -2.55 18.14 -3.19
CA GLN A 347 -2.60 16.81 -3.80
C GLN A 347 -1.31 16.57 -4.58
N LEU A 348 -0.43 15.70 -4.08
CA LEU A 348 0.84 15.39 -4.73
C LEU A 348 0.67 14.24 -5.72
N GLN A 349 1.22 14.40 -6.92
CA GLN A 349 1.27 13.33 -7.93
C GLN A 349 2.25 12.22 -7.52
N ASN A 350 3.37 12.61 -6.90
CA ASN A 350 4.42 11.72 -6.41
C ASN A 350 4.84 12.14 -5.01
N GLU A 351 5.63 11.30 -4.34
CA GLU A 351 6.32 11.69 -3.12
C GLU A 351 7.27 12.88 -3.38
N PRO A 352 7.59 13.70 -2.35
CA PRO A 352 8.56 14.79 -2.47
C PRO A 352 9.90 14.33 -3.03
N GLU A 353 10.41 15.02 -4.04
CA GLU A 353 11.70 14.73 -4.65
C GLU A 353 12.79 15.59 -3.99
N PRO A 354 13.69 15.02 -3.18
CA PRO A 354 14.74 15.79 -2.53
C PRO A 354 15.75 16.33 -3.55
N ARG A 355 16.21 17.57 -3.36
CA ARG A 355 17.28 18.19 -4.14
C ARG A 355 18.63 17.83 -3.52
N LEU A 356 19.22 16.77 -4.07
CA LEU A 356 20.43 16.17 -3.55
C LEU A 356 21.68 16.85 -4.09
N PHE A 357 22.75 16.88 -3.29
CA PHE A 357 24.07 17.27 -3.77
C PHE A 357 25.15 16.34 -3.19
N SER A 358 26.18 16.10 -4.00
CA SER A 358 27.40 15.43 -3.55
C SER A 358 28.53 16.46 -3.53
N ARG A 359 29.40 16.38 -2.53
CA ARG A 359 30.59 17.20 -2.51
C ARG A 359 31.57 16.68 -3.53
N ALA A 360 32.40 17.57 -4.07
CA ALA A 360 33.55 17.12 -4.82
C ALA A 360 34.41 16.23 -3.90
N PRO A 361 34.94 15.09 -4.37
CA PRO A 361 35.83 14.26 -3.57
C PRO A 361 36.95 15.17 -3.06
N SER A 362 37.15 15.23 -1.74
CA SER A 362 38.31 15.93 -1.19
C SER A 362 39.52 15.32 -1.87
N LYS A 363 40.37 16.15 -2.50
CA LYS A 363 41.66 15.67 -2.99
C LYS A 363 42.37 15.10 -1.78
N GLU A 364 42.37 13.77 -1.64
CA GLU A 364 43.18 13.09 -0.65
C GLU A 364 44.59 13.60 -0.88
N VAL A 365 45.11 14.31 0.11
CA VAL A 365 46.49 14.73 0.12
C VAL A 365 47.26 13.42 0.26
N ALA A 366 47.70 12.86 -0.87
CA ALA A 366 48.55 11.69 -0.90
C ALA A 366 49.74 11.99 0.03
N SER A 367 49.79 11.26 1.14
CA SER A 367 50.81 11.40 2.18
C SER A 367 51.83 10.29 2.09
#